data_AF-A0A8D9MJU3-F1
#
_entry.id   AF-A0A8D9MJU3-F1
#
_cell.length_a   1.000
_cell.length_b   1.000
_cell.length_c   1.000
_cell.angle_alpha   90.00
_cell.angle_beta   90.00
_cell.angle_gamma   90.00
#
_symmetry.space_group_name_H-M   'P 1'
#
loop_
_entity.id
_entity.type
_entity.pdbx_description
1 polymer ?
#
loop_
_entity_poly.entity_id
_entity_poly.type
_entity_poly.pdbx_seq_one_letter_code
_entity_poly.pdbx_strand_id
1 'polypeptide(L)'
;EFSPIVEDIERYDPAFILRFSVHSLSVGYIEPLEFASLGLLAVAFVSMSSADLAMRKLAYDTIKMFLDVLENCTRNKQVKWIKLLLLCLKNGVEEPWQRIPTVSAVFAAEASLILLNSSHEHYVPIKKLLKSSPSLNLRGIPLFHEFLWSSAFNFKSQRLWELRLVCVCLKSDDDAKLYTRNSILEDMMSFFSTPLADDETKGLILQVVRKSIKFQARHLVQNCGLFSWCSSLISMFTTKPIRDEDFHLVVVLNVITDVLASRSVTEWLQGEEMRGGPYGECGQKSIIEPDNNNNRIDYPFPLEGLMEISSRLCRLLGGGLVSIQENSTLVDLILQILSATLKISQKVRKIYQHISPSLSMGYYNSLRLLLTVILLKSKLVQSVGLILY
;
A
#
# COMPACT_ATOMS: atom_id res chain seq x y z
N GLU A 1 -14.52 14.50 -2.65
CA GLU A 1 -15.03 13.79 -1.46
C GLU A 1 -14.87 12.29 -1.68
N PHE A 2 -14.07 11.61 -0.86
CA PHE A 2 -14.06 10.14 -0.80
C PHE A 2 -14.05 9.75 0.67
N SER A 3 -15.24 9.40 1.16
CA SER A 3 -15.47 8.86 2.49
C SER A 3 -15.08 7.38 2.51
N PRO A 4 -14.24 6.89 3.44
CA PRO A 4 -14.05 5.47 3.66
C PRO A 4 -15.11 4.97 4.64
N ILE A 5 -16.38 5.19 4.31
CA ILE A 5 -17.46 4.37 4.85
C ILE A 5 -17.70 3.37 3.75
N VAL A 6 -17.11 2.17 3.87
CA VAL A 6 -17.69 1.00 3.22
C VAL A 6 -19.04 0.84 3.91
N GLU A 7 -20.06 1.53 3.39
CA GLU A 7 -21.44 1.22 3.73
C GLU A 7 -21.60 -0.29 3.53
N ASP A 8 -22.40 -0.91 4.40
CA ASP A 8 -22.79 -2.30 4.30
C ASP A 8 -23.75 -2.44 3.10
N ILE A 9 -23.21 -2.18 1.91
CA ILE A 9 -23.91 -2.26 0.64
C ILE A 9 -24.22 -3.74 0.47
N GLU A 10 -25.50 -4.09 0.48
CA GLU A 10 -25.94 -5.43 0.12
C GLU A 10 -25.30 -5.83 -1.22
N ARG A 11 -24.42 -6.82 -1.18
CA ARG A 11 -23.74 -7.34 -2.36
C ARG A 11 -24.43 -8.60 -2.82
N TYR A 12 -24.62 -8.73 -4.12
CA TYR A 12 -25.04 -10.01 -4.70
C TYR A 12 -24.01 -11.11 -4.39
N ASP A 13 -24.51 -12.31 -4.12
CA ASP A 13 -23.66 -13.49 -3.97
C ASP A 13 -22.97 -13.82 -5.31
N PRO A 14 -21.62 -13.76 -5.40
CA PRO A 14 -20.91 -14.09 -6.63
C PRO A 14 -21.15 -15.54 -7.08
N ALA A 15 -21.43 -16.48 -6.17
CA ALA A 15 -21.74 -17.86 -6.57
C ALA A 15 -23.03 -17.94 -7.39
N PHE A 16 -24.05 -17.14 -7.05
CA PHE A 16 -25.27 -17.03 -7.83
C PHE A 16 -24.98 -16.47 -9.23
N ILE A 17 -24.22 -15.36 -9.30
CA ILE A 17 -23.87 -14.72 -10.58
C ILE A 17 -23.09 -15.68 -11.49
N LEU A 18 -22.14 -16.44 -10.96
CA LEU A 18 -21.35 -17.39 -11.75
C LEU A 18 -22.19 -18.58 -12.23
N ARG A 19 -23.07 -19.12 -11.39
CA ARG A 19 -23.99 -20.20 -11.80
C ARG A 19 -24.96 -19.74 -12.88
N PHE A 20 -25.54 -18.56 -12.71
CA PHE A 20 -26.34 -17.91 -13.74
C PHE A 20 -25.54 -17.74 -15.04
N SER A 21 -24.30 -17.28 -14.92
CA SER A 21 -23.41 -17.07 -16.07
C SER A 21 -23.15 -18.36 -16.86
N VAL A 22 -22.78 -19.44 -16.18
CA VAL A 22 -22.58 -20.76 -16.81
C VAL A 22 -23.86 -21.22 -17.52
N HIS A 23 -25.01 -21.12 -16.86
CA HIS A 23 -26.29 -21.53 -17.44
C HIS A 23 -26.65 -20.70 -18.68
N SER A 24 -26.62 -19.36 -18.56
CA SER A 24 -26.96 -18.44 -19.64
C SER A 24 -26.07 -18.61 -20.87
N LEU A 25 -24.77 -18.87 -20.68
CA LEU A 25 -23.85 -19.19 -21.77
C LEU A 25 -24.14 -20.56 -22.40
N SER A 26 -24.44 -21.58 -21.58
CA SER A 26 -24.70 -22.94 -22.06
C SER A 26 -25.97 -23.04 -22.92
N VAL A 27 -27.00 -22.26 -22.59
CA VAL A 27 -28.27 -22.23 -23.33
C VAL A 27 -28.21 -21.24 -24.49
N GLY A 28 -27.24 -20.32 -24.50
CA GLY A 28 -27.10 -19.27 -25.52
C GLY A 28 -28.09 -18.12 -25.35
N TYR A 29 -28.52 -17.82 -24.11
CA TYR A 29 -29.45 -16.71 -23.84
C TYR A 29 -28.83 -15.33 -23.98
N ILE A 30 -27.50 -15.23 -23.85
CA ILE A 30 -26.76 -13.96 -23.88
C ILE A 30 -25.63 -14.10 -24.89
N GLU A 31 -25.50 -13.12 -25.79
CA GLU A 31 -24.37 -13.09 -26.73
C GLU A 31 -23.04 -12.85 -25.99
N PRO A 32 -21.90 -13.42 -26.43
CA PRO A 32 -20.64 -13.31 -25.67
C PRO A 32 -20.14 -11.89 -25.42
N LEU A 33 -20.37 -10.97 -26.37
CA LEU A 33 -19.96 -9.57 -26.19
C LEU A 33 -20.86 -8.83 -25.22
N GLU A 34 -22.15 -9.13 -25.23
CA GLU A 34 -23.10 -8.62 -24.23
C GLU A 34 -22.79 -9.18 -22.84
N PHE A 35 -22.49 -10.47 -22.75
CA PHE A 35 -22.04 -11.10 -21.51
C PHE A 35 -20.82 -10.39 -20.91
N ALA A 36 -19.83 -10.07 -21.75
CA ALA A 36 -18.65 -9.32 -21.33
C ALA A 36 -18.99 -7.86 -20.97
N SER A 37 -19.84 -7.17 -21.74
CA SER A 37 -20.19 -5.76 -21.49
C SER A 37 -21.02 -5.56 -20.23
N LEU A 38 -21.81 -6.56 -19.82
CA LEU A 38 -22.54 -6.61 -18.55
C LEU A 38 -21.61 -6.84 -17.33
N GLY A 39 -20.32 -7.09 -17.54
CA GLY A 39 -19.36 -7.34 -16.47
C GLY A 39 -19.43 -8.76 -15.88
N LEU A 40 -20.21 -9.67 -16.46
CA LEU A 40 -20.30 -11.06 -15.98
C LEU A 40 -18.95 -11.79 -16.13
N LEU A 41 -18.21 -11.50 -17.21
CA LEU A 41 -16.85 -12.00 -17.38
C LEU A 41 -15.87 -11.41 -16.35
N ALA A 42 -16.05 -10.14 -15.99
CA ALA A 42 -15.26 -9.48 -14.96
C ALA A 42 -15.48 -10.13 -13.58
N VAL A 43 -16.71 -10.50 -13.23
CA VAL A 43 -17.02 -11.26 -12.01
C VAL A 43 -16.31 -12.62 -12.00
N ALA A 44 -16.28 -13.33 -13.14
CA ALA A 44 -15.53 -14.57 -13.26
C ALA A 44 -14.03 -14.37 -13.00
N PHE A 45 -13.40 -13.36 -13.62
CA PHE A 45 -11.99 -13.07 -13.39
C PHE A 45 -11.69 -12.76 -11.92
N VAL A 46 -12.44 -11.86 -11.28
CA VAL A 46 -12.23 -11.52 -9.85
C VAL A 46 -12.38 -12.76 -8.97
N SER A 47 -13.35 -13.63 -9.25
CA SER A 47 -13.64 -14.83 -8.48
C SER A 47 -12.51 -15.88 -8.51
N MET A 48 -11.60 -15.82 -9.50
CA MET A 48 -10.40 -16.67 -9.54
C MET A 48 -9.39 -16.35 -8.41
N SER A 49 -9.45 -15.14 -7.84
CA SER A 49 -8.60 -14.74 -6.71
C SER A 49 -9.18 -15.09 -5.34
N SER A 50 -10.37 -15.72 -5.31
CA SER A 50 -11.03 -16.11 -4.07
C SER A 50 -10.21 -17.12 -3.27
N ALA A 51 -10.22 -16.96 -1.94
CA ALA A 51 -9.66 -17.96 -1.03
C ALA A 51 -10.48 -19.27 -1.05
N ASP A 52 -11.78 -19.17 -1.35
CA ASP A 52 -12.68 -20.32 -1.43
C ASP A 52 -12.47 -21.12 -2.73
N LEU A 53 -12.23 -22.43 -2.59
CA LEU A 53 -11.97 -23.31 -3.73
C LEU A 53 -13.20 -23.51 -4.61
N ALA A 54 -14.41 -23.58 -4.03
CA ALA A 54 -15.63 -23.79 -4.81
C ALA A 54 -15.95 -22.57 -5.69
N MET A 55 -15.74 -21.36 -5.16
CA MET A 55 -15.84 -20.11 -5.90
C MET A 55 -14.86 -20.07 -7.07
N ARG A 56 -13.60 -20.49 -6.85
CA ARG A 56 -12.62 -20.61 -7.94
C ARG A 56 -13.08 -21.60 -9.00
N LYS A 57 -13.56 -22.79 -8.62
CA LYS A 57 -14.07 -23.78 -9.57
C LYS A 57 -15.17 -23.19 -10.47
N LEU A 58 -16.17 -22.53 -9.88
CA LEU A 58 -17.22 -21.83 -10.63
C LEU A 58 -16.66 -20.77 -11.58
N ALA A 59 -15.66 -20.00 -11.15
CA ALA A 59 -15.01 -18.99 -11.97
C ALA A 59 -14.30 -19.59 -13.20
N TYR A 60 -13.50 -20.64 -12.97
CA TYR A 60 -12.79 -21.37 -14.03
C TYR A 60 -13.77 -22.05 -15.00
N ASP A 61 -14.87 -22.63 -14.49
CA ASP A 61 -15.91 -23.24 -15.33
C ASP A 61 -16.63 -22.19 -16.18
N THR A 62 -16.92 -21.00 -15.62
CA THR A 62 -17.50 -19.86 -16.35
C THR A 62 -16.57 -19.40 -17.48
N ILE A 63 -15.28 -19.24 -17.18
CA ILE A 63 -14.26 -18.84 -18.16
C ILE A 63 -14.12 -19.89 -19.28
N LYS A 64 -14.13 -21.18 -18.92
CA LYS A 64 -14.08 -22.27 -19.89
C LYS A 64 -15.30 -22.25 -20.81
N MET A 65 -16.51 -22.20 -20.24
CA MET A 65 -17.76 -22.11 -21.00
C MET A 65 -17.75 -20.90 -21.94
N PHE A 66 -17.33 -19.73 -21.44
CA PHE A 66 -17.24 -18.52 -22.25
C PHE A 66 -16.23 -18.67 -23.40
N LEU A 67 -15.07 -19.29 -23.14
CA LEU A 67 -14.08 -19.55 -24.18
C LEU A 67 -14.64 -20.47 -25.27
N ASP A 68 -15.34 -21.54 -24.89
CA ASP A 68 -15.97 -22.49 -25.81
C ASP A 68 -17.02 -21.79 -26.71
N VAL A 69 -17.85 -20.91 -26.13
CA VAL A 69 -18.82 -20.11 -26.91
C VAL A 69 -18.10 -19.15 -27.85
N LEU A 70 -16.98 -18.52 -27.43
CA LEU A 70 -16.19 -17.62 -28.28
C LEU A 70 -15.52 -18.30 -29.47
N GLU A 71 -15.25 -19.62 -29.43
CA GLU A 71 -14.67 -20.34 -30.57
C GLU A 71 -15.58 -20.29 -31.81
N ASN A 72 -16.89 -20.19 -31.59
CA ASN A 72 -17.87 -20.07 -32.66
C ASN A 72 -17.97 -18.62 -33.22
N CYS A 73 -17.36 -17.63 -32.55
CA CYS A 73 -17.42 -16.21 -32.91
C CYS A 73 -16.15 -15.74 -33.65
N THR A 74 -16.01 -16.06 -34.94
CA THR A 74 -14.73 -15.85 -35.66
C THR A 74 -14.54 -14.46 -36.31
N ARG A 75 -15.58 -13.63 -36.43
CA ARG A 75 -15.53 -12.44 -37.30
C ARG A 75 -15.36 -11.08 -36.61
N ASN A 76 -15.41 -11.00 -35.28
CA ASN A 76 -15.33 -9.72 -34.56
C ASN A 76 -13.92 -9.43 -33.98
N LYS A 77 -13.37 -8.24 -34.28
CA LYS A 77 -12.07 -7.78 -33.76
C LYS A 77 -12.03 -7.68 -32.23
N GLN A 78 -13.13 -7.34 -31.56
CA GLN A 78 -13.23 -7.28 -30.09
C GLN A 78 -13.11 -8.68 -29.48
N VAL A 79 -13.82 -9.66 -30.07
CA VAL A 79 -13.74 -11.07 -29.68
C VAL A 79 -12.30 -11.58 -29.71
N LYS A 80 -11.52 -11.19 -30.72
CA LYS A 80 -10.10 -11.55 -30.82
C LYS A 80 -9.29 -11.10 -29.59
N TRP A 81 -9.51 -9.88 -29.08
CA TRP A 81 -8.74 -9.36 -27.95
C TRP A 81 -9.17 -9.97 -26.62
N ILE A 82 -10.48 -10.20 -26.43
CA ILE A 82 -10.98 -10.91 -25.25
C ILE A 82 -10.48 -12.35 -25.25
N LYS A 83 -10.53 -13.04 -26.39
CA LYS A 83 -9.98 -14.40 -26.53
C LYS A 83 -8.48 -14.42 -26.21
N LEU A 84 -7.72 -13.42 -26.67
CA LEU A 84 -6.29 -13.32 -26.35
C LEU A 84 -6.05 -13.09 -24.84
N LEU A 85 -6.83 -12.22 -24.19
CA LEU A 85 -6.75 -12.01 -22.73
C LEU A 85 -6.99 -13.31 -21.96
N LEU A 86 -8.03 -14.08 -22.34
CA LEU A 86 -8.35 -15.37 -21.72
C LEU A 86 -7.22 -16.38 -21.91
N LEU A 87 -6.64 -16.44 -23.10
CA LEU A 87 -5.51 -17.33 -23.39
C LEU A 87 -4.25 -16.93 -22.62
N CYS A 88 -3.91 -15.64 -22.58
CA CYS A 88 -2.80 -15.14 -21.78
C CYS A 88 -2.97 -15.50 -20.29
N LEU A 89 -4.18 -15.33 -19.75
CA LEU A 89 -4.46 -15.69 -18.36
C LEU A 89 -4.38 -17.20 -18.14
N LYS A 90 -4.99 -18.00 -19.01
CA LYS A 90 -4.94 -19.47 -18.96
C LYS A 90 -3.50 -19.98 -18.97
N ASN A 91 -2.64 -19.40 -19.80
CA ASN A 91 -1.23 -19.76 -19.90
C ASN A 91 -0.40 -19.30 -18.68
N GLY A 92 -0.91 -18.37 -17.88
CA GLY A 92 -0.27 -17.94 -16.64
C GLY A 92 -0.64 -18.82 -15.44
N VAL A 93 -1.70 -19.61 -15.54
CA VAL A 93 -2.15 -20.55 -14.51
C VAL A 93 -1.35 -21.85 -14.62
N GLU A 94 -0.61 -22.18 -13.57
CA GLU A 94 0.28 -23.35 -13.49
C GLU A 94 -0.48 -24.59 -13.00
N GLU A 95 -1.44 -24.42 -12.07
CA GLU A 95 -2.16 -25.52 -11.41
C GLU A 95 -3.69 -25.45 -11.60
N PRO A 96 -4.41 -26.60 -11.60
CA PRO A 96 -5.87 -26.61 -11.68
C PRO A 96 -6.52 -25.75 -10.59
N TRP A 97 -7.38 -24.84 -11.02
CA TRP A 97 -8.11 -23.90 -10.16
C TRP A 97 -7.21 -23.03 -9.28
N GLN A 98 -5.96 -22.78 -9.67
CA GLN A 98 -5.02 -21.94 -8.91
C GLN A 98 -5.66 -20.61 -8.46
N ARG A 99 -5.37 -20.20 -7.23
CA ARG A 99 -5.72 -18.85 -6.78
C ARG A 99 -4.74 -17.89 -7.43
N ILE A 100 -5.22 -17.07 -8.36
CA ILE A 100 -4.39 -16.04 -8.99
C ILE A 100 -4.30 -14.80 -8.07
N PRO A 101 -3.24 -13.98 -8.17
CA PRO A 101 -3.15 -12.74 -7.40
C PRO A 101 -4.34 -11.82 -7.65
N THR A 102 -4.82 -11.14 -6.60
CA THR A 102 -5.97 -10.23 -6.69
C THR A 102 -5.75 -9.16 -7.76
N VAL A 103 -4.53 -8.64 -7.86
CA VAL A 103 -4.18 -7.61 -8.85
C VAL A 103 -4.29 -8.10 -10.29
N SER A 104 -3.88 -9.34 -10.57
CA SER A 104 -4.02 -9.94 -11.90
C SER A 104 -5.48 -10.22 -12.25
N ALA A 105 -6.28 -10.63 -11.26
CA ALA A 105 -7.71 -10.88 -11.42
C ALA A 105 -8.50 -9.60 -11.73
N VAL A 106 -8.27 -8.53 -10.96
CA VAL A 106 -8.94 -7.23 -11.17
C VAL A 106 -8.43 -6.58 -12.47
N PHE A 107 -7.13 -6.68 -12.78
CA PHE A 107 -6.60 -6.27 -14.07
C PHE A 107 -7.34 -6.95 -15.23
N ALA A 108 -7.48 -8.28 -15.20
CA ALA A 108 -8.18 -9.03 -16.24
C ALA A 108 -9.66 -8.64 -16.33
N ALA A 109 -10.31 -8.41 -15.19
CA ALA A 109 -11.68 -7.92 -15.11
C ALA A 109 -11.86 -6.58 -15.81
N GLU A 110 -11.05 -5.56 -15.47
CA GLU A 110 -11.12 -4.24 -16.08
C GLU A 110 -10.68 -4.26 -17.55
N ALA A 111 -9.61 -4.99 -17.87
CA ALA A 111 -9.16 -5.17 -19.24
C ALA A 111 -10.25 -5.79 -20.14
N SER A 112 -11.05 -6.72 -19.61
CA SER A 112 -12.14 -7.34 -20.37
C SER A 112 -13.20 -6.34 -20.84
N LEU A 113 -13.47 -5.33 -20.01
CA LEU A 113 -14.39 -4.24 -20.34
C LEU A 113 -13.73 -3.22 -21.27
N ILE A 114 -12.47 -2.85 -21.01
CA ILE A 114 -11.73 -1.89 -21.83
C ILE A 114 -11.54 -2.41 -23.26
N LEU A 115 -11.30 -3.72 -23.45
CA LEU A 115 -11.08 -4.31 -24.78
C LEU A 115 -12.33 -4.32 -25.67
N LEU A 116 -13.52 -4.09 -25.09
CA LEU A 116 -14.75 -3.85 -25.84
C LEU A 116 -14.80 -2.45 -26.46
N ASN A 117 -14.05 -1.48 -25.94
CA ASN A 117 -14.06 -0.11 -26.42
C ASN A 117 -12.68 0.31 -26.96
N SER A 118 -12.52 0.29 -28.28
CA SER A 118 -11.26 0.69 -28.93
C SER A 118 -10.89 2.16 -28.75
N SER A 119 -11.85 3.01 -28.36
CA SER A 119 -11.62 4.44 -28.10
C SER A 119 -11.18 4.70 -26.66
N HIS A 120 -11.16 3.67 -25.79
CA HIS A 120 -10.71 3.82 -24.42
C HIS A 120 -9.20 4.09 -24.38
N GLU A 121 -8.78 4.99 -23.50
CA GLU A 121 -7.40 5.49 -23.43
C GLU A 121 -6.36 4.42 -23.05
N HIS A 122 -6.78 3.39 -22.30
CA HIS A 122 -5.94 2.24 -21.93
C HIS A 122 -6.02 1.06 -22.92
N TYR A 123 -6.84 1.15 -23.97
CA TYR A 123 -6.98 0.07 -24.96
C TYR A 123 -5.65 -0.27 -25.64
N VAL A 124 -4.89 0.75 -26.04
CA VAL A 124 -3.62 0.55 -26.78
C VAL A 124 -2.55 -0.12 -25.90
N PRO A 125 -2.26 0.36 -24.67
CA PRO A 125 -1.30 -0.32 -23.80
C PRO A 125 -1.69 -1.76 -23.43
N ILE A 126 -2.95 -2.03 -23.11
CA ILE A 126 -3.41 -3.40 -22.79
C ILE A 126 -3.25 -4.30 -24.01
N LYS A 127 -3.64 -3.84 -25.19
CA LYS A 127 -3.45 -4.58 -26.43
C LYS A 127 -1.97 -4.83 -26.75
N LYS A 128 -1.09 -3.88 -26.43
CA LYS A 128 0.36 -4.04 -26.58
C LYS A 128 0.87 -5.13 -25.64
N LEU A 129 0.49 -5.11 -24.35
CA LEU A 129 0.82 -6.16 -23.38
C LEU A 129 0.42 -7.55 -23.88
N LEU A 130 -0.84 -7.71 -24.31
CA LEU A 130 -1.37 -8.99 -24.79
C LEU A 130 -0.65 -9.50 -26.04
N LYS A 131 -0.13 -8.62 -26.88
CA LYS A 131 0.69 -9.01 -28.04
C LYS A 131 2.11 -9.39 -27.64
N SER A 132 2.66 -8.73 -26.63
CA SER A 132 4.06 -8.85 -26.22
C SER A 132 4.35 -10.11 -25.41
N SER A 133 3.34 -10.77 -24.83
CA SER A 133 3.56 -11.94 -23.97
C SER A 133 2.51 -13.03 -24.18
N PRO A 134 2.93 -14.30 -24.33
CA PRO A 134 2.02 -15.43 -24.54
C PRO A 134 1.26 -15.83 -23.26
N SER A 135 1.72 -15.38 -22.10
CA SER A 135 1.09 -15.58 -20.79
C SER A 135 1.08 -14.29 -19.99
N LEU A 136 0.06 -14.11 -19.15
CA LEU A 136 0.01 -13.01 -18.20
C LEU A 136 0.95 -13.33 -17.03
N ASN A 137 1.88 -12.42 -16.73
CA ASN A 137 2.81 -12.59 -15.62
C ASN A 137 2.08 -12.48 -14.26
N LEU A 138 1.69 -13.62 -13.69
CA LEU A 138 1.08 -13.70 -12.35
C LEU A 138 2.08 -13.47 -11.21
N ARG A 139 3.37 -13.22 -11.51
CA ARG A 139 4.39 -12.90 -10.51
C ARG A 139 4.62 -11.39 -10.37
N GLY A 140 4.12 -10.58 -11.28
CA GLY A 140 4.23 -9.13 -11.26
C GLY A 140 2.87 -8.44 -11.22
N ILE A 141 2.91 -7.11 -11.14
CA ILE A 141 1.73 -6.26 -11.36
C ILE A 141 1.71 -5.86 -12.85
N PRO A 142 0.67 -6.20 -13.63
CA PRO A 142 0.61 -5.85 -15.04
C PRO A 142 0.69 -4.34 -15.26
N LEU A 143 1.49 -3.88 -16.22
CA LEU A 143 1.65 -2.47 -16.63
C LEU A 143 2.16 -1.49 -15.56
N PHE A 144 2.43 -1.93 -14.33
CA PHE A 144 2.79 -1.05 -13.21
C PHE A 144 3.85 0.01 -13.54
N HIS A 145 5.06 -0.41 -13.90
CA HIS A 145 6.13 0.55 -14.20
C HIS A 145 5.88 1.31 -15.52
N GLU A 146 5.22 0.69 -16.51
CA GLU A 146 4.87 1.34 -17.78
C GLU A 146 3.92 2.53 -17.54
N PHE A 147 3.00 2.40 -16.59
CA PHE A 147 2.00 3.43 -16.28
C PHE A 147 2.52 4.45 -15.26
N LEU A 148 3.21 4.00 -14.19
CA LEU A 148 3.72 4.88 -13.14
C LEU A 148 4.72 5.91 -13.72
N TRP A 149 5.66 5.44 -14.54
CA TRP A 149 6.71 6.27 -15.15
C TRP A 149 6.36 6.77 -16.55
N SER A 150 5.09 6.70 -16.93
CA SER A 150 4.65 7.12 -18.27
C SER A 150 4.85 8.61 -18.50
N SER A 151 5.30 8.92 -19.72
CA SER A 151 5.36 10.25 -20.31
C SER A 151 4.38 10.42 -21.48
N ALA A 152 3.48 9.46 -21.70
CA ALA A 152 2.46 9.52 -22.75
C ALA A 152 1.46 10.66 -22.50
N PHE A 153 0.78 11.18 -23.53
CA PHE A 153 -0.16 12.30 -23.37
C PHE A 153 -1.26 12.04 -22.30
N ASN A 154 -1.64 10.78 -22.10
CA ASN A 154 -2.61 10.33 -21.10
C ASN A 154 -1.96 9.75 -19.82
N PHE A 155 -0.72 10.13 -19.50
CA PHE A 155 0.01 9.63 -18.33
C PHE A 155 -0.78 9.79 -17.02
N LYS A 156 -1.58 10.86 -16.88
CA LYS A 156 -2.36 11.11 -15.66
C LYS A 156 -3.38 10.02 -15.43
N SER A 157 -4.15 9.67 -16.46
CA SER A 157 -5.13 8.61 -16.35
C SER A 157 -4.46 7.25 -16.14
N GLN A 158 -3.33 6.98 -16.80
CA GLN A 158 -2.57 5.75 -16.60
C GLN A 158 -2.12 5.59 -15.14
N ARG A 159 -1.56 6.64 -14.53
CA ARG A 159 -1.18 6.63 -13.11
C ARG A 159 -2.39 6.47 -12.21
N LEU A 160 -3.47 7.20 -12.48
CA LEU A 160 -4.70 7.13 -11.70
C LEU A 160 -5.26 5.71 -11.69
N TRP A 161 -5.34 5.09 -12.85
CA TRP A 161 -5.83 3.72 -13.02
C TRP A 161 -4.96 2.71 -12.27
N GLU A 162 -3.65 2.76 -12.50
CA GLU A 162 -2.71 1.83 -11.88
C GLU A 162 -2.68 1.96 -10.35
N LEU A 163 -2.66 3.20 -9.83
CA LEU A 163 -2.65 3.44 -8.38
C LEU A 163 -3.96 2.99 -7.71
N ARG A 164 -5.11 3.15 -8.37
CA ARG A 164 -6.39 2.63 -7.89
C ARG A 164 -6.40 1.11 -7.89
N LEU A 165 -5.91 0.49 -8.97
CA LEU A 165 -5.78 -0.97 -9.08
C LEU A 165 -4.94 -1.51 -7.92
N VAL A 166 -3.74 -0.95 -7.71
CA VAL A 166 -2.85 -1.35 -6.62
C VAL A 166 -3.47 -1.08 -5.24
N CYS A 167 -4.17 0.04 -5.05
CA CYS A 167 -4.85 0.32 -3.78
C CYS A 167 -5.95 -0.70 -3.48
N VAL A 168 -6.83 -1.01 -4.44
CA VAL A 168 -7.96 -1.92 -4.23
C VAL A 168 -7.49 -3.37 -4.04
N CYS A 169 -6.42 -3.78 -4.72
CA CYS A 169 -6.00 -5.18 -4.79
C CYS A 169 -5.20 -5.67 -3.59
N LEU A 170 -4.63 -4.78 -2.76
CA LEU A 170 -3.99 -5.18 -1.52
C LEU A 170 -5.04 -5.58 -0.47
N LYS A 171 -5.40 -6.87 -0.41
CA LYS A 171 -6.46 -7.40 0.47
C LYS A 171 -6.00 -8.50 1.42
N SER A 172 -4.90 -9.17 1.11
CA SER A 172 -4.37 -10.30 1.90
C SER A 172 -2.84 -10.24 2.01
N ASP A 173 -2.28 -11.04 2.92
CA ASP A 173 -0.82 -11.16 3.09
C ASP A 173 -0.14 -11.73 1.85
N ASP A 174 -0.83 -12.57 1.07
CA ASP A 174 -0.29 -13.08 -0.19
C ASP A 174 -0.19 -11.98 -1.26
N ASP A 175 -1.14 -11.04 -1.28
CA ASP A 175 -1.05 -9.85 -2.13
C ASP A 175 0.13 -8.97 -1.67
N ALA A 176 0.31 -8.81 -0.35
CA ALA A 176 1.41 -8.02 0.20
C ALA A 176 2.79 -8.59 -0.19
N LYS A 177 2.97 -9.92 -0.14
CA LYS A 177 4.22 -10.57 -0.59
C LYS A 177 4.55 -10.26 -2.05
N LEU A 178 3.53 -10.18 -2.92
CA LEU A 178 3.73 -9.81 -4.32
C LEU A 178 4.21 -8.36 -4.45
N TYR A 179 3.76 -7.45 -3.58
CA TYR A 179 4.15 -6.05 -3.59
C TYR A 179 5.60 -5.91 -3.10
N THR A 180 5.94 -6.60 -2.02
CA THR A 180 7.30 -6.70 -1.51
C THR A 180 8.27 -7.21 -2.58
N ARG A 181 7.93 -8.32 -3.26
CA ARG A 181 8.81 -8.94 -4.25
C ARG A 181 9.10 -8.02 -5.45
N ASN A 182 8.15 -7.17 -5.82
CA ASN A 182 8.26 -6.28 -6.99
C ASN A 182 8.58 -4.83 -6.60
N SER A 183 9.00 -4.57 -5.35
CA SER A 183 9.38 -3.24 -4.86
C SER A 183 8.35 -2.14 -5.12
N ILE A 184 7.06 -2.51 -5.07
CA ILE A 184 5.96 -1.63 -5.51
C ILE A 184 5.86 -0.39 -4.61
N LEU A 185 6.08 -0.55 -3.31
CA LEU A 185 5.95 0.54 -2.34
C LEU A 185 7.15 1.49 -2.40
N GLU A 186 8.35 0.95 -2.58
CA GLU A 186 9.59 1.68 -2.78
C GLU A 186 9.49 2.58 -4.03
N ASP A 187 9.01 2.01 -5.14
CA ASP A 187 8.80 2.74 -6.39
C ASP A 187 7.78 3.86 -6.24
N MET A 188 6.67 3.61 -5.55
CA MET A 188 5.66 4.64 -5.27
C MET A 188 6.20 5.76 -4.37
N MET A 189 6.90 5.41 -3.29
CA MET A 189 7.47 6.39 -2.36
C MET A 189 8.57 7.23 -3.04
N SER A 190 9.36 6.61 -3.91
CA SER A 190 10.31 7.30 -4.78
C SER A 190 9.59 8.25 -5.73
N PHE A 191 8.58 7.77 -6.46
CA PHE A 191 7.79 8.57 -7.40
C PHE A 191 7.11 9.76 -6.73
N PHE A 192 6.56 9.59 -5.52
CA PHE A 192 5.94 10.67 -4.73
C PHE A 192 6.85 11.88 -4.56
N SER A 193 8.15 11.63 -4.40
CA SER A 193 9.16 12.66 -4.16
C SER A 193 9.57 13.42 -5.44
N THR A 194 9.12 12.95 -6.60
CA THR A 194 9.42 13.59 -7.89
C THR A 194 8.50 14.79 -8.15
N PRO A 195 8.94 15.78 -8.95
CA PRO A 195 8.07 16.87 -9.38
C PRO A 195 6.96 16.43 -10.35
N LEU A 196 6.99 15.18 -10.83
CA LEU A 196 5.99 14.62 -11.74
C LEU A 196 4.72 14.14 -11.02
N ALA A 197 4.80 13.93 -9.70
CA ALA A 197 3.67 13.51 -8.88
C ALA A 197 2.76 14.71 -8.59
N ASP A 198 1.61 14.75 -9.26
CA ASP A 198 0.55 15.70 -8.96
C ASP A 198 -0.18 15.31 -7.66
N ASP A 199 -1.03 16.22 -7.21
CA ASP A 199 -1.72 16.14 -5.93
C ASP A 199 -2.60 14.88 -5.79
N GLU A 200 -3.33 14.53 -6.85
CA GLU A 200 -4.14 13.30 -6.91
C GLU A 200 -3.25 12.04 -6.83
N THR A 201 -2.15 12.00 -7.59
CA THR A 201 -1.19 10.88 -7.53
C THR A 201 -0.61 10.73 -6.13
N LYS A 202 -0.23 11.84 -5.49
CA LYS A 202 0.30 11.85 -4.12
C LYS A 202 -0.72 11.33 -3.12
N GLY A 203 -1.97 11.76 -3.23
CA GLY A 203 -3.07 11.29 -2.40
C GLY A 203 -3.26 9.77 -2.49
N LEU A 204 -3.23 9.20 -3.71
CA LEU A 204 -3.37 7.76 -3.92
C LEU A 204 -2.16 6.96 -3.40
N ILE A 205 -0.94 7.45 -3.62
CA ILE A 205 0.26 6.81 -3.07
C ILE A 205 0.19 6.74 -1.54
N LEU A 206 -0.20 7.84 -0.89
CA LEU A 206 -0.37 7.86 0.57
C LEU A 206 -1.45 6.88 1.05
N GLN A 207 -2.55 6.72 0.30
CA GLN A 207 -3.57 5.71 0.59
C GLN A 207 -3.02 4.29 0.47
N VAL A 208 -2.25 3.99 -0.58
CA VAL A 208 -1.63 2.66 -0.76
C VAL A 208 -0.65 2.36 0.36
N VAL A 209 0.22 3.33 0.71
CA VAL A 209 1.19 3.20 1.82
C VAL A 209 0.46 2.95 3.13
N ARG A 210 -0.57 3.76 3.45
CA ARG A 210 -1.37 3.59 4.67
C ARG A 210 -2.03 2.22 4.73
N LYS A 211 -2.66 1.78 3.64
CA LYS A 211 -3.30 0.45 3.56
C LYS A 211 -2.28 -0.69 3.75
N SER A 212 -1.05 -0.50 3.27
CA SER A 212 0.02 -1.48 3.36
C SER A 212 0.53 -1.72 4.77
N ILE A 213 0.34 -0.78 5.69
CA ILE A 213 0.72 -0.93 7.10
C ILE A 213 0.05 -2.16 7.72
N LYS A 214 -1.22 -2.41 7.38
CA LYS A 214 -1.99 -3.55 7.93
C LYS A 214 -1.32 -4.90 7.67
N PHE A 215 -0.66 -5.07 6.53
CA PHE A 215 -0.11 -6.36 6.09
C PHE A 215 1.42 -6.42 6.20
N GLN A 216 2.11 -5.29 6.03
CA GLN A 216 3.57 -5.28 5.87
C GLN A 216 4.25 -4.07 6.53
N ALA A 217 3.72 -3.61 7.69
CA ALA A 217 4.30 -2.49 8.45
C ALA A 217 5.81 -2.65 8.73
N ARG A 218 6.25 -3.85 9.12
CA ARG A 218 7.67 -4.11 9.42
C ARG A 218 8.55 -3.94 8.19
N HIS A 219 8.13 -4.49 7.05
CA HIS A 219 8.85 -4.35 5.78
C HIS A 219 8.93 -2.87 5.35
N LEU A 220 7.83 -2.13 5.46
CA LEU A 220 7.81 -0.69 5.16
C LEU A 220 8.85 0.09 5.97
N VAL A 221 8.97 -0.19 7.27
CA VAL A 221 9.93 0.51 8.14
C VAL A 221 11.36 0.06 7.86
N GLN A 222 11.60 -1.25 7.70
CA GLN A 222 12.94 -1.83 7.58
C GLN A 222 13.55 -1.68 6.19
N ASN A 223 12.77 -1.99 5.17
CA ASN A 223 13.25 -2.17 3.79
C ASN A 223 12.90 -0.96 2.93
N CYS A 224 11.72 -0.36 3.12
CA CYS A 224 11.27 0.77 2.30
C CYS A 224 11.69 2.14 2.87
N GLY A 225 12.27 2.20 4.07
CA GLY A 225 12.73 3.45 4.69
C GLY A 225 11.60 4.40 5.10
N LEU A 226 10.43 3.86 5.50
CA LEU A 226 9.22 4.64 5.77
C LEU A 226 9.42 5.83 6.73
N PHE A 227 10.17 5.67 7.82
CA PHE A 227 10.39 6.79 8.76
C PHE A 227 11.21 7.92 8.14
N SER A 228 12.24 7.60 7.36
CA SER A 228 13.04 8.62 6.66
C SER A 228 12.18 9.35 5.62
N TRP A 229 11.35 8.62 4.89
CA TRP A 229 10.40 9.20 3.95
C TRP A 229 9.37 10.10 4.64
N CYS A 230 8.70 9.65 5.70
CA CYS A 230 7.77 10.49 6.46
C CYS A 230 8.46 11.73 7.06
N SER A 231 9.69 11.58 7.57
CA SER A 231 10.52 12.67 8.08
C SER A 231 10.72 13.74 7.00
N SER A 232 11.12 13.34 5.79
CA SER A 232 11.33 14.26 4.65
C SER A 232 10.05 15.02 4.27
N LEU A 233 8.91 14.32 4.26
CA LEU A 233 7.59 14.93 3.99
C LEU A 233 7.21 15.96 5.04
N ILE A 234 7.37 15.65 6.33
CA ILE A 234 7.07 16.58 7.42
C ILE A 234 7.91 17.86 7.28
N SER A 235 9.17 17.77 6.86
CA SER A 235 10.02 18.96 6.70
C SER A 235 9.54 19.92 5.62
N MET A 236 8.81 19.45 4.60
CA MET A 236 8.24 20.38 3.63
C MET A 236 7.25 21.35 4.28
N PHE A 237 6.54 20.91 5.33
CA PHE A 237 5.59 21.72 6.10
C PHE A 237 6.25 22.56 7.21
N THR A 238 7.52 22.30 7.56
CA THR A 238 8.21 23.09 8.61
C THR A 238 8.63 24.50 8.19
N THR A 239 8.44 24.87 6.92
CA THR A 239 8.93 26.14 6.36
C THR A 239 7.81 27.13 6.01
N LYS A 240 6.54 26.71 6.08
CA LYS A 240 5.38 27.52 5.72
C LYS A 240 4.23 27.27 6.71
N PRO A 241 3.38 28.27 7.00
CA PRO A 241 2.20 28.06 7.83
C PRO A 241 1.27 27.05 7.16
N ILE A 242 0.79 26.09 7.96
CA ILE A 242 -0.09 25.02 7.49
C ILE A 242 -1.45 25.65 7.13
N ARG A 243 -1.98 25.27 5.97
CA ARG A 243 -3.33 25.67 5.54
C ARG A 243 -4.30 24.53 5.81
N ASP A 244 -5.60 24.83 5.93
CA ASP A 244 -6.67 23.83 6.11
C ASP A 244 -6.67 22.75 5.01
N GLU A 245 -6.04 23.02 3.86
CA GLU A 245 -5.89 22.12 2.71
C GLU A 245 -4.66 21.18 2.80
N ASP A 246 -3.89 21.15 3.89
CA ASP A 246 -2.72 20.27 4.02
C ASP A 246 -3.10 18.82 4.41
N PHE A 247 -4.06 18.24 3.70
CA PHE A 247 -4.58 16.89 3.93
C PHE A 247 -3.46 15.82 3.83
N HIS A 248 -2.42 16.06 3.03
CA HIS A 248 -1.25 15.19 2.95
C HIS A 248 -0.51 15.05 4.29
N LEU A 249 -0.34 16.14 5.05
CA LEU A 249 0.32 16.07 6.36
C LEU A 249 -0.50 15.22 7.33
N VAL A 250 -1.82 15.41 7.35
CA VAL A 250 -2.73 14.60 8.19
C VAL A 250 -2.63 13.11 7.84
N VAL A 251 -2.58 12.76 6.55
CA VAL A 251 -2.41 11.36 6.13
C VAL A 251 -1.03 10.82 6.53
N VAL A 252 0.04 11.60 6.41
CA VAL A 252 1.39 11.20 6.86
C VAL A 252 1.43 10.96 8.37
N LEU A 253 0.80 11.82 9.18
CA LEU A 253 0.70 11.61 10.63
C LEU A 253 -0.11 10.36 10.97
N ASN A 254 -1.19 10.10 10.24
CA ASN A 254 -1.95 8.86 10.38
C ASN A 254 -1.10 7.63 10.02
N VAL A 255 -0.32 7.67 8.93
CA VAL A 255 0.62 6.61 8.56
C VAL A 255 1.59 6.30 9.70
N ILE A 256 2.20 7.33 10.29
CA ILE A 256 3.13 7.14 11.42
C ILE A 256 2.39 6.54 12.62
N THR A 257 1.19 7.03 12.92
CA THR A 257 0.38 6.55 14.05
C THR A 257 -0.02 5.09 13.86
N ASP A 258 -0.47 4.71 12.67
CA ASP A 258 -0.85 3.34 12.30
C ASP A 258 0.36 2.39 12.39
N VAL A 259 1.55 2.83 11.97
CA VAL A 259 2.81 2.07 12.13
C VAL A 259 3.17 1.88 13.60
N LEU A 260 3.04 2.92 14.42
CA LEU A 260 3.33 2.86 15.86
C LEU A 260 2.26 2.09 16.65
N ALA A 261 1.06 1.92 16.10
CA ALA A 261 0.05 1.03 16.65
C ALA A 261 0.31 -0.45 16.29
N SER A 262 1.12 -0.71 15.26
CA SER A 262 1.47 -2.07 14.86
C SER A 262 2.33 -2.76 15.91
N ARG A 263 1.84 -3.89 16.41
CA ARG A 263 2.53 -4.72 17.40
C ARG A 263 3.87 -5.23 16.87
N SER A 264 3.92 -5.68 15.62
CA SER A 264 5.15 -6.21 15.01
C SER A 264 6.25 -5.17 14.91
N VAL A 265 5.90 -3.90 14.67
CA VAL A 265 6.87 -2.79 14.63
C VAL A 265 7.29 -2.38 16.03
N THR A 266 6.35 -2.24 16.96
CA THR A 266 6.65 -1.77 18.32
C THR A 266 7.49 -2.76 19.13
N GLU A 267 7.18 -4.07 19.08
CA GLU A 267 7.98 -5.12 19.73
C GLU A 267 9.39 -5.16 19.13
N TRP A 268 9.50 -5.03 17.82
CA TRP A 268 10.78 -4.98 17.12
C TRP A 268 11.61 -3.75 17.48
N LEU A 269 11.02 -2.54 17.46
CA LEU A 269 11.68 -1.30 17.88
C LEU A 269 12.15 -1.34 19.34
N GLN A 270 11.45 -2.10 20.19
CA GLN A 270 11.79 -2.28 21.60
C GLN A 270 12.88 -3.35 21.82
N GLY A 271 13.32 -4.04 20.77
CA GLY A 271 14.33 -5.10 20.86
C GLY A 271 13.82 -6.37 21.56
N GLU A 272 12.51 -6.61 21.60
CA GLU A 272 11.94 -7.77 22.32
C GLU A 272 12.16 -9.10 21.59
N GLU A 273 12.24 -9.09 20.26
CA GLU A 273 12.53 -10.30 19.47
C GLU A 273 13.98 -10.79 19.62
N MET A 274 14.93 -9.91 19.98
CA MET A 274 16.32 -10.29 20.26
C MET A 274 16.44 -11.12 21.56
N ARG A 275 15.36 -11.25 22.34
CA ARG A 275 15.33 -11.98 23.62
C ARG A 275 14.84 -13.43 23.51
N GLY A 276 14.31 -13.87 22.36
CA GLY A 276 13.52 -15.11 22.26
C GLY A 276 14.04 -16.23 21.34
N GLY A 277 15.15 -16.05 20.62
CA GLY A 277 15.67 -17.07 19.69
C GLY A 277 16.95 -17.74 20.22
N PRO A 278 17.07 -19.07 20.22
CA PRO A 278 18.35 -19.72 20.38
C PRO A 278 19.10 -19.58 19.05
N TYR A 279 20.15 -18.76 19.04
CA TYR A 279 21.06 -18.50 17.93
C TYR A 279 20.48 -17.68 16.76
N GLY A 280 21.17 -16.57 16.49
CA GLY A 280 20.94 -15.73 15.33
C GLY A 280 21.31 -16.46 14.07
N GLU A 281 20.33 -16.68 13.19
CA GLU A 281 20.53 -16.95 11.77
C GLU A 281 19.20 -16.70 11.06
N CYS A 282 18.95 -15.45 10.65
CA CYS A 282 18.13 -15.19 9.47
C CYS A 282 18.38 -13.77 8.93
N GLY A 283 19.18 -13.66 7.86
CA GLY A 283 18.92 -12.65 6.83
C GLY A 283 19.92 -11.53 6.56
N GLN A 284 21.19 -11.62 6.98
CA GLN A 284 22.25 -10.81 6.36
C GLN A 284 22.80 -11.55 5.14
N LYS A 285 22.20 -11.32 3.97
CA LYS A 285 22.88 -11.58 2.69
C LYS A 285 23.57 -10.29 2.25
N SER A 286 24.78 -10.07 2.75
CA SER A 286 25.76 -9.20 2.10
C SER A 286 27.18 -9.62 2.50
N ILE A 287 27.87 -10.25 1.55
CA ILE A 287 29.31 -10.11 1.26
C ILE A 287 30.23 -10.16 2.49
N ILE A 288 30.82 -11.34 2.75
CA ILE A 288 31.96 -11.49 3.66
C ILE A 288 33.24 -11.53 2.81
N GLU A 289 34.05 -10.48 2.87
CA GLU A 289 35.48 -10.65 3.12
C GLU A 289 35.74 -10.26 4.58
N PRO A 290 36.52 -11.03 5.36
CA PRO A 290 36.66 -10.81 6.78
C PRO A 290 37.84 -9.89 7.05
N ASP A 291 37.61 -8.74 7.67
CA ASP A 291 38.68 -8.06 8.39
C ASP A 291 38.21 -7.32 9.65
N ASN A 292 38.83 -7.72 10.76
CA ASN A 292 39.06 -7.02 12.02
C ASN A 292 37.88 -6.46 12.86
N ASN A 293 37.62 -7.16 13.96
CA ASN A 293 37.54 -6.61 15.33
C ASN A 293 36.70 -5.34 15.57
N ASN A 294 35.45 -5.35 15.12
CA ASN A 294 34.40 -4.55 15.74
C ASN A 294 33.09 -5.32 15.69
N ASN A 295 32.73 -5.99 16.79
CA ASN A 295 31.34 -6.36 17.06
C ASN A 295 30.54 -5.06 17.25
N ARG A 296 30.26 -4.34 16.16
CA ARG A 296 29.24 -3.31 16.12
C ARG A 296 27.92 -4.03 16.31
N ILE A 297 27.33 -3.88 17.49
CA ILE A 297 25.91 -4.09 17.67
C ILE A 297 25.25 -3.07 16.74
N ASP A 298 24.78 -3.51 15.58
CA ASP A 298 24.02 -2.66 14.66
C ASP A 298 22.80 -2.17 15.43
N TYR A 299 22.83 -0.87 15.74
CA TYR A 299 21.71 -0.17 16.35
C TYR A 299 20.48 -0.33 15.45
N PRO A 300 19.26 -0.33 16.00
CA PRO A 300 18.09 -0.20 15.17
C PRO A 300 18.07 1.23 14.58
N PHE A 301 18.73 1.42 13.42
CA PHE A 301 18.61 2.54 12.49
C PHE A 301 17.19 3.18 12.44
N PRO A 302 16.09 2.40 12.54
CA PRO A 302 14.74 2.96 12.61
C PRO A 302 14.42 3.88 13.79
N LEU A 303 15.05 3.70 14.96
CA LEU A 303 14.75 4.56 16.12
C LEU A 303 15.27 5.98 15.86
N GLU A 304 16.36 6.12 15.11
CA GLU A 304 16.89 7.41 14.67
C GLU A 304 15.87 8.15 13.79
N GLY A 305 15.27 7.46 12.81
CA GLY A 305 14.20 8.03 11.98
C GLY A 305 12.99 8.49 12.81
N LEU A 306 12.59 7.72 13.83
CA LEU A 306 11.49 8.10 14.73
C LEU A 306 11.82 9.31 15.62
N MET A 307 13.07 9.41 16.09
CA MET A 307 13.55 10.60 16.82
C MET A 307 13.57 11.84 15.92
N GLU A 308 13.99 11.67 14.67
CA GLU A 308 14.01 12.76 13.69
C GLU A 308 12.60 13.29 13.41
N ILE A 309 11.65 12.38 13.17
CA ILE A 309 10.22 12.72 13.06
C ILE A 309 9.78 13.52 14.27
N SER A 310 10.04 13.01 15.48
CA SER A 310 9.64 13.68 16.73
C SER A 310 10.24 15.09 16.86
N SER A 311 11.50 15.26 16.47
CA SER A 311 12.18 16.56 16.43
C SER A 311 11.48 17.54 15.48
N ARG A 312 11.13 17.10 14.28
CA ARG A 312 10.43 17.91 13.26
C ARG A 312 9.01 18.27 13.72
N LEU A 313 8.28 17.33 14.32
CA LEU A 313 6.94 17.58 14.87
C LEU A 313 6.96 18.60 16.03
N CYS A 314 7.96 18.53 16.91
CA CYS A 314 8.12 19.53 17.97
C CYS A 314 8.41 20.93 17.40
N ARG A 315 9.14 21.05 16.28
CA ARG A 315 9.32 22.33 15.59
C ARG A 315 8.02 22.86 14.98
N LEU A 316 7.18 21.98 14.42
CA LEU A 316 5.86 22.37 13.90
C LEU A 316 4.97 22.97 15.01
N LEU A 317 4.93 22.33 16.18
CA LEU A 317 4.18 22.84 17.33
C LEU A 317 4.80 24.12 17.92
N GLY A 318 6.11 24.13 18.14
CA GLY A 318 6.82 25.23 18.79
C GLY A 318 6.97 26.48 17.92
N GLY A 319 6.95 26.32 16.59
CA GLY A 319 7.06 27.42 15.63
C GLY A 319 5.76 28.19 15.37
N GLY A 320 4.65 27.81 16.04
CA GLY A 320 3.33 28.42 15.80
C GLY A 320 2.77 28.15 14.39
N LEU A 321 3.34 27.18 13.66
CA LEU A 321 2.91 26.80 12.32
C LEU A 321 1.62 25.99 12.32
N VAL A 322 1.26 25.41 13.47
CA VAL A 322 -0.02 24.77 13.75
C VAL A 322 -0.78 25.65 14.74
N SER A 323 -1.90 26.23 14.31
CA SER A 323 -2.84 26.91 15.22
C SER A 323 -3.51 25.87 16.11
N ILE A 324 -3.21 25.88 17.41
CA ILE A 324 -3.71 24.92 18.41
C ILE A 324 -5.24 24.94 18.49
N GLN A 325 -5.87 26.08 18.22
CA GLN A 325 -7.30 26.27 18.34
C GLN A 325 -8.08 25.80 17.09
N GLU A 326 -7.46 25.87 15.91
CA GLU A 326 -8.10 25.51 14.63
C GLU A 326 -7.81 24.06 14.21
N ASN A 327 -6.68 23.48 14.65
CA ASN A 327 -6.20 22.18 14.19
C ASN A 327 -6.13 21.11 15.29
N SER A 328 -7.21 20.95 16.07
CA SER A 328 -7.25 20.02 17.22
C SER A 328 -6.84 18.58 16.85
N THR A 329 -7.33 18.06 15.72
CA THR A 329 -7.04 16.70 15.25
C THR A 329 -5.58 16.49 14.87
N LEU A 330 -4.95 17.49 14.24
CA LEU A 330 -3.53 17.46 13.88
C LEU A 330 -2.66 17.50 15.14
N VAL A 331 -2.99 18.38 16.08
CA VAL A 331 -2.30 18.47 17.38
C VAL A 331 -2.40 17.13 18.13
N ASP A 332 -3.58 16.51 18.15
CA ASP A 332 -3.80 15.21 18.79
C ASP A 332 -2.93 14.11 18.16
N LEU A 333 -2.87 14.03 16.82
CA LEU A 333 -2.02 13.07 16.12
C LEU A 333 -0.53 13.30 16.45
N ILE A 334 -0.07 14.56 16.46
CA ILE A 334 1.32 14.87 16.84
C ILE A 334 1.61 14.41 18.27
N LEU A 335 0.74 14.75 19.22
CA LEU A 335 0.92 14.38 20.62
C LEU A 335 0.91 12.86 20.82
N GLN A 336 0.07 12.12 20.08
CA GLN A 336 0.06 10.66 20.07
C GLN A 336 1.40 10.08 19.60
N ILE A 337 1.93 10.56 18.47
CA ILE A 337 3.23 10.12 17.94
C ILE A 337 4.35 10.40 18.95
N LEU A 338 4.40 11.60 19.52
CA LEU A 338 5.41 11.98 20.51
C LEU A 338 5.31 11.12 21.77
N SER A 339 4.09 10.84 22.26
CA SER A 339 3.89 9.97 23.42
C SER A 339 4.26 8.51 23.14
N ALA A 340 3.94 7.98 21.96
CA ALA A 340 4.30 6.62 21.57
C ALA A 340 5.82 6.47 21.46
N THR A 341 6.46 7.44 20.81
CA THR A 341 7.91 7.51 20.67
C THR A 341 8.62 7.55 22.02
N LEU A 342 8.10 8.33 22.98
CA LEU A 342 8.62 8.31 24.35
C LEU A 342 8.56 6.91 24.98
N LYS A 343 7.39 6.27 24.93
CA LYS A 343 7.18 4.97 25.58
C LYS A 343 8.16 3.93 25.03
N ILE A 344 8.38 3.94 23.72
CA ILE A 344 9.37 3.08 23.04
C ILE A 344 10.78 3.40 23.57
N SER A 345 11.22 4.67 23.53
CA SER A 345 12.56 5.07 23.99
C SER A 345 12.82 4.77 25.47
N GLN A 346 11.83 4.95 26.34
CA GLN A 346 11.92 4.59 27.76
C GLN A 346 12.11 3.09 27.95
N LYS A 347 11.38 2.27 27.19
CA LYS A 347 11.47 0.81 27.27
C LYS A 347 12.82 0.32 26.74
N VAL A 348 13.28 0.83 25.60
CA VAL A 348 14.63 0.53 25.08
C VAL A 348 15.71 0.94 26.09
N ARG A 349 15.62 2.14 26.68
CA ARG A 349 16.57 2.57 27.72
C ARG A 349 16.65 1.59 28.89
N LYS A 350 15.51 1.10 29.40
CA LYS A 350 15.47 0.11 30.49
C LYS A 350 16.14 -1.21 30.11
N ILE A 351 16.05 -1.61 28.83
CA ILE A 351 16.61 -2.86 28.33
C ILE A 351 18.14 -2.75 28.17
N TYR A 352 18.62 -1.65 27.61
CA TYR A 352 20.04 -1.48 27.24
C TYR A 352 20.87 -0.69 28.25
N GLN A 353 20.29 -0.28 29.38
CA GLN A 353 20.95 0.49 30.45
C GLN A 353 22.23 -0.16 30.98
N HIS A 354 22.37 -1.48 30.83
CA HIS A 354 23.51 -2.25 31.32
C HIS A 354 24.59 -2.55 30.26
N ILE A 355 24.38 -2.21 28.99
CA ILE A 355 25.21 -2.70 27.87
C ILE A 355 26.16 -1.63 27.31
N SER A 356 25.82 -0.32 27.36
CA SER A 356 26.74 0.75 26.94
C SER A 356 26.37 2.13 27.52
N PRO A 357 27.28 2.83 28.23
CA PRO A 357 27.04 4.19 28.74
C PRO A 357 27.03 5.27 27.65
N SER A 358 27.73 5.09 26.52
CA SER A 358 27.75 6.08 25.41
C SER A 358 26.42 6.14 24.66
N LEU A 359 25.63 5.05 24.72
CA LEU A 359 24.23 5.01 24.27
C LEU A 359 23.42 6.14 24.92
N SER A 360 23.68 6.43 26.21
CA SER A 360 22.98 7.44 27.03
C SER A 360 22.92 8.84 26.40
N MET A 361 23.90 9.20 25.56
CA MET A 361 24.01 10.56 25.00
C MET A 361 23.01 10.83 23.87
N GLY A 362 22.66 9.81 23.06
CA GLY A 362 21.57 9.91 22.07
C GLY A 362 20.20 10.03 22.75
N TYR A 363 19.98 9.28 23.84
CA TYR A 363 18.78 9.38 24.68
C TYR A 363 18.66 10.73 25.40
N TYR A 364 19.76 11.46 25.61
CA TYR A 364 19.76 12.79 26.22
C TYR A 364 19.02 13.81 25.35
N ASN A 365 19.11 13.70 24.01
CA ASN A 365 18.30 14.49 23.08
C ASN A 365 16.82 14.07 23.10
N SER A 366 16.53 12.78 23.27
CA SER A 366 15.16 12.28 23.46
C SER A 366 14.54 12.79 24.77
N LEU A 367 15.31 12.85 25.87
CA LEU A 367 14.89 13.44 27.14
C LEU A 367 14.66 14.95 27.03
N ARG A 368 15.46 15.66 26.24
CA ARG A 368 15.31 17.10 25.98
C ARG A 368 14.07 17.40 25.13
N LEU A 369 13.84 16.62 24.08
CA LEU A 369 12.57 16.64 23.32
C LEU A 369 11.38 16.39 24.23
N LEU A 370 11.53 15.45 25.17
CA LEU A 370 10.48 15.13 26.11
C LEU A 370 10.20 16.19 27.16
N LEU A 371 11.26 16.79 27.72
CA LEU A 371 11.11 17.93 28.63
C LEU A 371 10.38 19.07 27.92
N THR A 372 10.67 19.28 26.64
CA THR A 372 10.00 20.29 25.81
C THR A 372 8.51 19.96 25.62
N VAL A 373 8.15 18.69 25.41
CA VAL A 373 6.76 18.23 25.29
C VAL A 373 5.99 18.31 26.62
N ILE A 374 6.63 17.97 27.74
CA ILE A 374 6.06 18.15 29.08
C ILE A 374 5.83 19.64 29.37
N LEU A 375 6.78 20.50 29.00
CA LEU A 375 6.65 21.95 29.11
C LEU A 375 5.53 22.49 28.19
N LEU A 376 5.39 21.98 26.97
CA LEU A 376 4.28 22.28 26.05
C LEU A 376 2.94 21.87 26.66
N LYS A 377 2.83 20.68 27.27
CA LYS A 377 1.62 20.22 27.97
C LYS A 377 1.30 21.13 29.16
N SER A 378 2.30 21.58 29.92
CA SER A 378 2.11 22.51 31.04
C SER A 378 1.66 23.90 30.58
N LYS A 379 2.20 24.40 29.47
CA LYS A 379 1.79 25.68 28.87
C LYS A 379 0.40 25.59 28.25
N LEU A 380 0.07 24.51 27.55
CA LEU A 380 -1.27 24.26 27.01
C LEU A 380 -2.33 24.16 28.12
N VAL A 381 -2.04 23.45 29.20
CA VAL A 381 -2.94 23.36 30.37
C VAL A 381 -3.09 24.72 31.07
N GLN A 382 -2.02 25.51 31.17
CA GLN A 382 -2.09 26.88 31.69
C GLN A 382 -2.89 27.82 30.77
N SER A 383 -2.71 27.74 29.46
CA SER A 383 -3.44 28.56 28.49
C SER A 383 -4.94 28.22 28.45
N VAL A 384 -5.31 26.94 28.53
CA VAL A 384 -6.71 26.52 28.60
C VAL A 384 -7.34 26.86 29.97
N GLY A 385 -6.57 26.80 31.05
CA GLY A 385 -7.01 27.23 32.38
C GLY A 385 -7.19 28.74 32.53
N LEU A 386 -6.46 29.56 31.76
CA LEU A 386 -6.59 31.02 31.72
C LEU A 386 -7.71 31.53 30.81
N ILE A 387 -8.18 30.72 29.86
CA ILE A 387 -9.32 31.06 28.98
C ILE A 387 -10.67 30.68 29.64
N LEU A 388 -10.65 29.84 30.68
CA LEU A 388 -11.81 29.40 31.45
C LEU A 388 -12.01 30.16 32.79
N TYR A 389 -11.34 31.32 32.97
CA TYR A 389 -11.51 32.19 34.13
C TYR A 389 -11.91 33.61 33.76
#